data_AF-A0A810NI19-F1
#
_entry.id   AF-A0A810NI19-F1
#
_cell.length_a   1.000
_cell.length_b   1.000
_cell.length_c   1.000
_cell.angle_alpha   90.00
_cell.angle_beta   90.00
_cell.angle_gamma   90.00
#
_symmetry.space_group_name_H-M   'P 1'
#
loop_
_entity.id
_entity.type
_entity.pdbx_description
1 polymer ?
#
loop_
_entity_poly.entity_id
_entity_poly.type
_entity_poly.pdbx_seq_one_letter_code
_entity_poly.pdbx_strand_id
1 'polypeptide(L)'
;MRVASRAAVATTLLAIVPTLAVLALSGSASSHGTMTTPASRVYSCYLEGPESPDTPACQAVVALGGTQPLYDWNEVNIANAAGQHRSLIPDGKLCSANRSKYAGLDLGRSDWKTTTLPASGAYTFRIRATAPHRGNWQLYITRPGYNPLTPLRWSDLEASPFLNVTDPAVVDGYYSLTGTIPAGHPGRHLIYMIWQRSDSPEAFYSCADVVIGGTVPSPSVSASPSASPSASPSPSTSPSASPSPSTSPSTSPSASPSASPTGSTPAWAPNVSYAVGARVTYGGKVYTCRQAHTSLTGWEPATTPALWLAV
;
A
#
# COMPACT_ATOMS: atom_id res chain seq x y z
N MET A 1 53.07 -4.60 79.76
CA MET A 1 53.94 -4.80 78.56
C MET A 1 53.27 -5.83 77.64
N ARG A 2 53.44 -5.71 76.31
CA ARG A 2 53.32 -6.74 75.23
C ARG A 2 52.10 -7.71 75.29
N VAL A 3 51.11 -7.59 74.39
CA VAL A 3 51.02 -8.13 72.99
C VAL A 3 50.61 -9.62 72.91
N ALA A 4 49.49 -9.88 72.19
CA ALA A 4 49.08 -11.05 71.38
C ALA A 4 47.56 -11.29 71.55
N SER A 5 46.67 -11.05 70.58
CA SER A 5 46.51 -11.63 69.23
C SER A 5 46.00 -13.08 69.21
N ARG A 6 44.72 -13.29 68.86
CA ARG A 6 44.21 -14.31 67.90
C ARG A 6 42.69 -14.21 67.65
N ALA A 7 42.22 -14.87 66.59
CA ALA A 7 41.02 -14.47 65.86
C ALA A 7 39.83 -15.46 65.93
N ALA A 8 38.64 -14.89 65.68
CA ALA A 8 37.45 -15.41 65.00
C ALA A 8 37.13 -16.93 64.97
N VAL A 9 35.85 -17.24 65.23
CA VAL A 9 34.96 -17.89 64.23
C VAL A 9 33.60 -17.21 64.28
N ALA A 10 33.03 -16.87 63.12
CA ALA A 10 31.65 -16.40 62.97
C ALA A 10 30.82 -17.43 62.19
N THR A 11 29.62 -17.74 62.68
CA THR A 11 28.67 -18.67 62.03
C THR A 11 27.35 -17.97 61.72
N THR A 12 27.33 -17.17 60.66
CA THR A 12 26.10 -16.69 60.03
C THR A 12 25.58 -17.75 59.05
N LEU A 13 24.44 -18.38 59.35
CA LEU A 13 23.73 -19.20 58.37
C LEU A 13 23.24 -18.31 57.21
N LEU A 14 23.71 -18.60 56.01
CA LEU A 14 23.24 -17.96 54.78
C LEU A 14 22.10 -18.79 54.19
N ALA A 15 20.85 -18.35 54.38
CA ALA A 15 19.71 -18.96 53.71
C ALA A 15 19.68 -18.52 52.24
N ILE A 16 20.14 -19.40 51.34
CA ILE A 16 20.14 -19.13 49.90
C ILE A 16 18.71 -19.31 49.37
N VAL A 17 17.99 -18.19 49.21
CA VAL A 17 16.76 -18.14 48.42
C VAL A 17 17.15 -18.03 46.94
N PRO A 18 16.81 -19.00 46.06
CA PRO A 18 17.00 -18.84 44.64
C PRO A 18 15.93 -17.87 44.11
N THR A 19 16.28 -16.59 43.99
CA THR A 19 15.46 -15.63 43.26
C THR A 19 15.45 -16.01 41.77
N LEU A 20 14.47 -16.81 41.40
CA LEU A 20 14.20 -17.18 40.00
C LEU A 20 13.70 -15.92 39.28
N ALA A 21 14.63 -15.14 38.74
CA ALA A 21 14.33 -13.96 37.95
C ALA A 21 13.67 -14.37 36.63
N VAL A 22 12.35 -14.52 36.65
CA VAL A 22 11.54 -14.63 35.44
C VAL A 22 11.65 -13.28 34.72
N LEU A 23 12.58 -13.17 33.78
CA LEU A 23 12.48 -12.15 32.75
C LEU A 23 11.21 -12.47 31.97
N ALA A 24 10.13 -11.79 32.32
CA ALA A 24 8.97 -11.67 31.46
C ALA A 24 9.45 -10.90 30.21
N LEU A 25 9.87 -11.63 29.17
CA LEU A 25 9.91 -11.07 27.84
C LEU A 25 8.46 -10.74 27.50
N SER A 26 8.08 -9.49 27.72
CA SER A 26 6.88 -8.86 27.14
C SER A 26 7.06 -8.79 25.63
N GLY A 27 7.06 -9.94 24.97
CA GLY A 27 7.00 -10.02 23.52
C GLY A 27 5.72 -9.31 23.11
N SER A 28 5.87 -8.22 22.36
CA SER A 28 4.74 -7.53 21.75
C SER A 28 3.98 -8.57 20.92
N ALA A 29 2.82 -9.00 21.43
CA ALA A 29 1.93 -9.89 20.72
C ALA A 29 1.34 -9.06 19.57
N SER A 30 2.06 -9.05 18.45
CA SER A 30 1.73 -8.28 17.27
C SER A 30 0.54 -8.94 16.61
N SER A 31 -0.58 -8.23 16.67
CA SER A 31 -1.71 -8.48 15.78
C SER A 31 -1.26 -8.31 14.35
N HIS A 32 -1.94 -9.01 13.47
CA HIS A 32 -1.60 -9.01 12.07
C HIS A 32 -2.84 -9.34 11.26
N GLY A 33 -3.29 -8.43 10.41
CA GLY A 33 -4.43 -8.66 9.54
C GLY A 33 -4.79 -7.50 8.62
N THR A 34 -5.63 -7.79 7.62
CA THR A 34 -6.16 -6.79 6.68
C THR A 34 -7.48 -7.28 6.09
N MET A 35 -8.23 -6.39 5.43
CA MET A 35 -9.49 -6.72 4.77
C MET A 35 -9.22 -7.55 3.50
N THR A 36 -9.86 -8.72 3.39
CA THR A 36 -9.75 -9.61 2.23
C THR A 36 -11.05 -9.71 1.43
N THR A 37 -12.16 -9.22 1.96
CA THR A 37 -13.45 -9.14 1.27
C THR A 37 -14.17 -7.87 1.74
N PRO A 38 -14.22 -6.80 0.92
CA PRO A 38 -13.44 -6.59 -0.31
C PRO A 38 -11.93 -6.63 -0.05
N ALA A 39 -11.13 -6.98 -1.06
CA ALA A 39 -9.67 -7.06 -0.89
C ALA A 39 -9.05 -5.67 -0.71
N SER A 40 -8.19 -5.50 0.29
CA SER A 40 -7.46 -4.25 0.52
C SER A 40 -6.39 -4.01 -0.55
N ARG A 41 -5.91 -2.76 -0.67
CA ARG A 41 -4.80 -2.39 -1.58
C ARG A 41 -3.57 -3.26 -1.34
N VAL A 42 -3.13 -3.34 -0.08
CA VAL A 42 -1.93 -4.10 0.31
C VAL A 42 -2.11 -5.61 0.06
N TYR A 43 -3.30 -6.17 0.34
CA TYR A 43 -3.57 -7.57 0.07
C TYR A 43 -3.68 -7.88 -1.42
N SER A 44 -4.29 -6.98 -2.21
CA SER A 44 -4.40 -7.12 -3.66
C SER A 44 -3.03 -7.13 -4.33
N CYS A 45 -2.14 -6.22 -3.94
CA CYS A 45 -0.77 -6.18 -4.46
C CYS A 45 0.10 -7.34 -3.96
N TYR A 46 -0.11 -7.84 -2.75
CA TYR A 46 0.51 -9.08 -2.29
C TYR A 46 0.06 -10.29 -3.14
N LEU A 47 -1.23 -10.39 -3.47
CA LEU A 47 -1.78 -11.46 -4.31
C LEU A 47 -1.33 -11.39 -5.77
N GLU A 48 -0.94 -10.22 -6.28
CA GLU A 48 -0.32 -10.06 -7.60
C GLU A 48 1.16 -10.47 -7.64
N GLY A 49 1.78 -10.77 -6.50
CA GLY A 49 3.19 -11.16 -6.39
C GLY A 49 4.12 -9.94 -6.24
N PRO A 50 4.69 -9.70 -5.05
CA PRO A 50 5.46 -8.48 -4.78
C PRO A 50 6.64 -8.21 -5.73
N GLU A 51 7.31 -9.25 -6.22
CA GLU A 51 8.51 -9.13 -7.07
C GLU A 51 8.19 -8.76 -8.53
N SER A 52 6.96 -8.98 -9.00
CA SER A 52 6.55 -8.70 -10.38
C SER A 52 5.03 -8.52 -10.49
N PRO A 53 4.43 -7.51 -9.83
CA PRO A 53 2.98 -7.35 -9.80
C PRO A 53 2.41 -6.96 -11.17
N ASP A 54 1.23 -7.50 -11.49
CA ASP A 54 0.57 -7.32 -12.78
C ASP A 54 0.09 -5.88 -13.02
N THR A 55 -0.52 -5.23 -12.01
CA THR A 55 -1.20 -3.93 -12.23
C THR A 55 -0.27 -2.73 -12.10
N PRO A 56 -0.45 -1.66 -12.91
CA PRO A 56 0.35 -0.44 -12.78
C PRO A 56 0.22 0.25 -11.40
N ALA A 57 -0.90 0.04 -10.70
CA ALA A 57 -1.08 0.49 -9.32
C ALA A 57 -0.12 -0.23 -8.37
N CYS A 58 -0.07 -1.57 -8.40
CA CYS A 58 0.80 -2.35 -7.53
C CYS A 58 2.30 -2.23 -7.92
N GLN A 59 2.61 -2.08 -9.21
CA GLN A 59 3.95 -1.70 -9.67
C GLN A 59 4.39 -0.36 -9.08
N ALA A 60 3.49 0.64 -9.00
CA ALA A 60 3.78 1.92 -8.37
C ALA A 60 3.96 1.83 -6.85
N VAL A 61 3.30 0.90 -6.17
CA VAL A 61 3.56 0.60 -4.74
C VAL A 61 4.99 0.09 -4.56
N VAL A 62 5.39 -0.91 -5.34
CA VAL A 62 6.73 -1.52 -5.28
C VAL A 62 7.81 -0.50 -5.66
N ALA A 63 7.57 0.33 -6.67
CA ALA A 63 8.50 1.38 -7.08
C ALA A 63 8.74 2.45 -5.99
N LEU A 64 7.80 2.65 -5.05
CA LEU A 64 7.94 3.63 -3.97
C LEU A 64 8.40 3.01 -2.64
N GLY A 65 7.96 1.80 -2.30
CA GLY A 65 8.21 1.15 -1.00
C GLY A 65 9.10 -0.09 -1.02
N GLY A 66 9.49 -0.60 -2.21
CA GLY A 66 10.06 -1.93 -2.37
C GLY A 66 9.02 -3.04 -2.20
N THR A 67 9.48 -4.30 -2.17
CA THR A 67 8.60 -5.48 -2.12
C THR A 67 8.23 -5.88 -0.69
N GLN A 68 9.10 -5.62 0.30
CA GLN A 68 8.89 -5.96 1.72
C GLN A 68 7.55 -5.48 2.31
N PRO A 69 7.03 -4.27 2.04
CA PRO A 69 5.73 -3.84 2.56
C PRO A 69 4.56 -4.74 2.10
N LEU A 70 4.69 -5.40 0.95
CA LEU A 70 3.68 -6.33 0.45
C LEU A 70 3.83 -7.72 1.06
N TYR A 71 5.04 -8.15 1.43
CA TYR A 71 5.21 -9.34 2.27
C TYR A 71 4.64 -9.12 3.67
N ASP A 72 4.79 -7.91 4.20
CA ASP A 72 4.27 -7.47 5.50
C ASP A 72 2.83 -6.91 5.39
N TRP A 73 2.01 -7.47 4.49
CA TRP A 73 0.65 -6.98 4.17
C TRP A 73 -0.31 -6.93 5.36
N ASN A 74 0.01 -7.67 6.40
CA ASN A 74 -0.76 -7.84 7.63
C ASN A 74 -0.38 -6.82 8.73
N GLU A 75 0.65 -5.98 8.52
CA GLU A 75 1.22 -5.08 9.54
C GLU A 75 1.00 -3.58 9.21
N VAL A 76 -0.08 -3.21 8.49
CA VAL A 76 -0.45 -1.79 8.32
C VAL A 76 -1.07 -1.25 9.61
N ASN A 77 -0.22 -0.99 10.60
CA ASN A 77 -0.58 -0.71 11.99
C ASN A 77 -0.07 0.66 12.48
N ILE A 78 -0.50 1.03 13.69
CA ILE A 78 0.19 1.97 14.59
C ILE A 78 0.18 1.34 15.98
N ALA A 79 1.36 0.97 16.50
CA ALA A 79 1.51 0.28 17.79
C ALA A 79 0.93 1.03 19.00
N ASN A 80 0.98 2.37 18.97
CA ASN A 80 0.49 3.23 20.05
C ASN A 80 -0.69 4.11 19.60
N ALA A 81 -1.66 3.53 18.88
CA ALA A 81 -2.80 4.28 18.36
C ALA A 81 -3.72 4.81 19.46
N ALA A 82 -4.08 3.97 20.44
CA ALA A 82 -4.92 4.28 21.60
C ALA A 82 -6.21 5.07 21.25
N GLY A 83 -6.87 4.73 20.13
CA GLY A 83 -8.05 5.43 19.61
C GLY A 83 -7.79 6.78 18.91
N GLN A 84 -6.55 7.28 18.93
CA GLN A 84 -6.16 8.61 18.45
C GLN A 84 -5.95 8.68 16.92
N HIS A 85 -6.70 7.89 16.16
CA HIS A 85 -6.46 7.65 14.72
C HIS A 85 -6.34 8.96 13.91
N ARG A 86 -7.27 9.91 14.12
CA ARG A 86 -7.34 11.17 13.37
C ARG A 86 -6.21 12.16 13.70
N SER A 87 -5.56 12.06 14.86
CA SER A 87 -4.43 12.94 15.22
C SER A 87 -3.08 12.35 14.81
N LEU A 88 -2.97 11.01 14.78
CA LEU A 88 -1.74 10.31 14.41
C LEU A 88 -1.58 10.12 12.89
N ILE A 89 -2.70 10.11 12.16
CA ILE A 89 -2.76 9.92 10.71
C ILE A 89 -3.25 11.23 10.07
N PRO A 90 -2.38 12.01 9.42
CA PRO A 90 -2.80 13.19 8.68
C PRO A 90 -3.49 12.82 7.36
N ASP A 91 -4.14 13.80 6.75
CA ASP A 91 -4.73 13.67 5.42
C ASP A 91 -3.69 13.22 4.37
N GLY A 92 -4.11 12.36 3.43
CA GLY A 92 -3.24 11.74 2.44
C GLY A 92 -2.32 10.64 2.98
N LYS A 93 -2.54 10.18 4.23
CA LYS A 93 -1.78 9.10 4.89
C LYS A 93 -2.62 7.98 5.48
N LEU A 94 -3.92 7.95 5.16
CA LEU A 94 -4.88 7.00 5.73
C LEU A 94 -4.57 5.55 5.36
N CYS A 95 -4.14 5.27 4.12
CA CYS A 95 -3.93 3.91 3.65
C CYS A 95 -2.56 3.33 4.06
N SER A 96 -1.57 4.18 4.32
CA SER A 96 -0.28 3.80 4.91
C SER A 96 -0.25 3.79 6.44
N ALA A 97 -1.33 4.25 7.09
CA ALA A 97 -1.34 4.59 8.52
C ALA A 97 -0.21 5.54 8.94
N ASN A 98 0.15 6.49 8.05
CA ASN A 98 1.28 7.41 8.22
C ASN A 98 2.66 6.73 8.38
N ARG A 99 2.80 5.45 8.02
CA ARG A 99 4.09 4.74 8.00
C ARG A 99 4.73 4.85 6.63
N SER A 100 5.94 5.41 6.57
CA SER A 100 6.74 5.53 5.33
C SER A 100 6.91 4.20 4.59
N LYS A 101 7.05 3.09 5.33
CA LYS A 101 7.03 1.69 4.83
C LYS A 101 5.88 1.42 3.85
N TYR A 102 4.70 1.98 4.09
CA TYR A 102 3.49 1.72 3.31
C TYR A 102 3.06 2.91 2.43
N ALA A 103 3.93 3.91 2.21
CA ALA A 103 3.57 5.15 1.50
C ALA A 103 2.98 4.94 0.08
N GLY A 104 3.32 3.84 -0.60
CA GLY A 104 2.72 3.46 -1.88
C GLY A 104 1.21 3.23 -1.83
N LEU A 105 0.66 2.85 -0.68
CA LEU A 105 -0.78 2.62 -0.52
C LEU A 105 -1.61 3.93 -0.55
N ASP A 106 -0.97 5.08 -0.32
CA ASP A 106 -1.62 6.40 -0.32
C ASP A 106 -1.76 7.03 -1.72
N LEU A 107 -1.19 6.40 -2.76
CA LEU A 107 -1.18 6.95 -4.11
C LEU A 107 -2.62 7.19 -4.62
N GLY A 108 -2.91 8.44 -5.01
CA GLY A 108 -4.13 8.80 -5.72
C GLY A 108 -4.08 8.26 -7.14
N ARG A 109 -4.87 7.22 -7.44
CA ARG A 109 -4.93 6.55 -8.75
C ARG A 109 -6.33 6.03 -9.04
N SER A 110 -6.75 6.05 -10.29
CA SER A 110 -8.03 5.50 -10.75
C SER A 110 -7.99 4.01 -11.11
N ASP A 111 -6.80 3.42 -11.21
CA ASP A 111 -6.53 2.05 -11.66
C ASP A 111 -6.28 1.06 -10.50
N TRP A 112 -6.47 1.47 -9.25
CA TRP A 112 -6.57 0.52 -8.14
C TRP A 112 -7.66 -0.52 -8.42
N LYS A 113 -7.30 -1.79 -8.27
CA LYS A 113 -8.18 -2.96 -8.41
C LYS A 113 -9.37 -2.85 -7.46
N THR A 114 -10.58 -2.98 -8.00
CA THR A 114 -11.82 -2.82 -7.24
C THR A 114 -12.56 -4.13 -7.02
N THR A 115 -13.20 -4.27 -5.86
CA THR A 115 -14.25 -5.28 -5.65
C THR A 115 -15.62 -4.69 -5.99
N THR A 116 -16.42 -5.33 -6.84
CA THR A 116 -17.82 -4.92 -7.07
C THR A 116 -18.69 -5.33 -5.88
N LEU A 117 -19.47 -4.39 -5.36
CA LEU A 117 -20.40 -4.58 -4.24
C LEU A 117 -21.85 -4.38 -4.70
N PRO A 118 -22.84 -5.03 -4.03
CA PRO A 118 -24.26 -4.71 -4.22
C PRO A 118 -24.55 -3.22 -4.01
N ALA A 119 -25.56 -2.68 -4.71
CA ALA A 119 -25.97 -1.28 -4.56
C ALA A 119 -26.49 -0.93 -3.16
N SER A 120 -27.00 -1.93 -2.44
CA SER A 120 -27.54 -1.85 -1.08
C SER A 120 -27.71 -3.26 -0.51
N GLY A 121 -28.06 -3.35 0.78
CA GLY A 121 -28.39 -4.61 1.45
C GLY A 121 -27.22 -5.23 2.20
N ALA A 122 -27.43 -6.45 2.71
CA ALA A 122 -26.47 -7.13 3.56
C ALA A 122 -25.21 -7.56 2.77
N TYR A 123 -24.04 -7.38 3.38
CA TYR A 123 -22.75 -7.82 2.87
C TYR A 123 -21.86 -8.29 4.02
N THR A 124 -21.14 -9.39 3.81
CA THR A 124 -20.20 -9.94 4.79
C THR A 124 -18.78 -9.51 4.47
N PHE A 125 -18.27 -8.58 5.26
CA PHE A 125 -16.87 -8.16 5.22
C PHE A 125 -16.00 -9.22 5.88
N ARG A 126 -14.89 -9.60 5.24
CA ARG A 126 -13.92 -10.55 5.82
C ARG A 126 -12.58 -9.88 6.05
N ILE A 127 -12.06 -10.05 7.27
CA ILE A 127 -10.73 -9.62 7.67
C ILE A 127 -9.93 -10.88 7.99
N ARG A 128 -8.82 -11.09 7.27
CA ARG A 128 -7.89 -12.17 7.59
C ARG A 128 -6.99 -11.70 8.72
N ALA A 129 -6.87 -12.52 9.76
CA ALA A 129 -5.98 -12.30 10.90
C ALA A 129 -5.00 -13.46 11.01
N THR A 130 -3.71 -13.20 10.75
CA THR A 130 -2.65 -14.20 10.99
C THR A 130 -2.27 -14.27 12.47
N ALA A 131 -2.61 -13.24 13.24
CA ALA A 131 -2.63 -13.23 14.71
C ALA A 131 -3.95 -12.57 15.18
N PRO A 132 -4.94 -13.35 15.67
CA PRO A 132 -6.20 -12.82 16.19
C PRO A 132 -6.03 -12.14 17.55
N HIS A 133 -6.70 -10.99 17.75
CA HIS A 133 -6.77 -10.24 19.01
C HIS A 133 -8.18 -9.73 19.30
N ARG A 134 -8.44 -9.26 20.52
CA ARG A 134 -9.71 -8.59 20.85
C ARG A 134 -9.69 -7.13 20.38
N GLY A 135 -10.86 -6.57 20.10
CA GLY A 135 -10.95 -5.19 19.65
C GLY A 135 -12.29 -4.77 19.06
N ASN A 136 -12.24 -3.61 18.42
CA ASN A 136 -13.34 -2.97 17.74
C ASN A 136 -12.97 -2.67 16.29
N TRP A 137 -13.84 -3.07 15.36
CA TRP A 137 -13.70 -2.85 13.93
C TRP A 137 -14.72 -1.81 13.48
N GLN A 138 -14.22 -0.74 12.87
CA GLN A 138 -15.02 0.35 12.31
C GLN A 138 -14.77 0.41 10.81
N LEU A 139 -15.82 0.29 10.00
CA LEU A 139 -15.75 0.45 8.56
C LEU A 139 -16.43 1.77 8.18
N TYR A 140 -15.64 2.64 7.57
CA TYR A 140 -16.05 3.90 6.96
C TYR A 140 -16.13 3.74 5.45
N ILE A 141 -16.93 4.57 4.80
CA ILE A 141 -17.01 4.67 3.34
C ILE A 141 -16.69 6.11 2.93
N THR A 142 -16.05 6.28 1.78
CA THR A 142 -15.91 7.61 1.14
C THR A 142 -17.25 8.20 0.74
N ARG A 143 -17.44 9.52 0.94
CA ARG A 143 -18.60 10.30 0.55
C ARG A 143 -18.90 10.23 -0.96
N PRO A 144 -20.15 10.50 -1.39
CA PRO A 144 -20.48 10.78 -2.78
C PRO A 144 -19.59 11.88 -3.39
N GLY A 145 -19.13 11.69 -4.63
CA GLY A 145 -18.20 12.61 -5.29
C GLY A 145 -16.71 12.37 -4.99
N TYR A 146 -16.36 11.30 -4.28
CA TYR A 146 -14.98 10.87 -4.04
C TYR A 146 -14.15 10.79 -5.34
N ASN A 147 -12.99 11.43 -5.34
CA ASN A 147 -12.02 11.37 -6.43
C ASN A 147 -10.86 10.42 -6.07
N PRO A 148 -10.72 9.27 -6.74
CA PRO A 148 -9.64 8.31 -6.45
C PRO A 148 -8.25 8.82 -6.88
N LEU A 149 -8.18 9.87 -7.72
CA LEU A 149 -6.91 10.48 -8.18
C LEU A 149 -6.25 11.38 -7.12
N THR A 150 -6.93 11.68 -6.02
CA THR A 150 -6.38 12.45 -4.90
C THR A 150 -6.09 11.53 -3.70
N PRO A 151 -4.99 11.72 -2.96
CA PRO A 151 -4.74 10.99 -1.71
C PRO A 151 -5.88 11.20 -0.70
N LEU A 152 -6.37 10.09 -0.14
CA LEU A 152 -7.55 10.05 0.72
C LEU A 152 -7.38 10.91 1.99
N ARG A 153 -8.39 11.69 2.32
CA ARG A 153 -8.48 12.55 3.51
C ARG A 153 -9.55 12.07 4.49
N TRP A 154 -9.47 12.48 5.74
CA TRP A 154 -10.55 12.26 6.72
C TRP A 154 -11.85 12.98 6.31
N SER A 155 -11.75 14.11 5.60
CA SER A 155 -12.89 14.81 5.00
C SER A 155 -13.57 14.05 3.87
N ASP A 156 -12.90 13.05 3.29
CA ASP A 156 -13.44 12.28 2.18
C ASP A 156 -14.27 11.09 2.68
N LEU A 157 -14.08 10.67 3.93
CA LEU A 157 -14.84 9.61 4.59
C LEU A 157 -16.11 10.16 5.25
N GLU A 158 -17.17 9.36 5.27
CA GLU A 158 -18.35 9.66 6.06
C GLU A 158 -18.02 9.84 7.55
N ALA A 159 -18.78 10.70 8.24
CA ALA A 159 -18.41 11.16 9.58
C ALA A 159 -18.42 10.04 10.62
N SER A 160 -19.34 9.09 10.45
CA SER A 160 -19.52 7.89 11.27
C SER A 160 -19.24 6.63 10.46
N PRO A 161 -18.73 5.55 11.09
CA PRO A 161 -18.62 4.27 10.42
C PRO A 161 -20.01 3.71 10.14
N PHE A 162 -20.20 3.08 8.98
CA PHE A 162 -21.47 2.42 8.63
C PHE A 162 -21.61 1.03 9.25
N LEU A 163 -20.48 0.43 9.68
CA LEU A 163 -20.45 -0.82 10.41
C LEU A 163 -19.45 -0.70 11.56
N ASN A 164 -19.88 -1.11 12.75
CA ASN A 164 -19.10 -1.06 13.99
C ASN A 164 -19.33 -2.37 14.75
N VAL A 165 -18.28 -3.17 14.94
CA VAL A 165 -18.37 -4.52 15.52
C VAL A 165 -17.26 -4.74 16.55
N THR A 166 -17.62 -5.18 17.75
CA THR A 166 -16.67 -5.50 18.84
C THR A 166 -16.59 -7.01 19.02
N ASP A 167 -15.37 -7.53 19.21
CA ASP A 167 -15.05 -8.95 19.43
C ASP A 167 -15.87 -9.95 18.55
N PRO A 168 -15.90 -9.78 17.21
CA PRO A 168 -16.50 -10.76 16.33
C PRO A 168 -15.79 -12.11 16.45
N ALA A 169 -16.52 -13.20 16.24
CA ALA A 169 -15.95 -14.54 16.23
C ALA A 169 -14.88 -14.68 15.13
N VAL A 170 -13.77 -15.32 15.47
CA VAL A 170 -12.73 -15.72 14.51
C VAL A 170 -12.95 -17.19 14.14
N VAL A 171 -13.05 -17.47 12.85
CA VAL A 171 -13.17 -18.82 12.28
C VAL A 171 -12.14 -18.96 11.17
N ASP A 172 -11.32 -20.01 11.22
CA ASP A 172 -10.24 -20.30 10.25
C ASP A 172 -9.29 -19.13 9.97
N GLY A 173 -9.03 -18.29 10.99
CA GLY A 173 -8.19 -17.10 10.87
C GLY A 173 -8.88 -15.91 10.19
N TYR A 174 -10.21 -15.89 10.11
CA TYR A 174 -10.99 -14.77 9.60
C TYR A 174 -12.02 -14.27 10.62
N TYR A 175 -12.12 -12.95 10.75
CA TYR A 175 -13.31 -12.31 11.29
C TYR A 175 -14.31 -12.09 10.15
N SER A 176 -15.58 -12.39 10.41
CA SER A 176 -16.69 -12.15 9.48
C SER A 176 -17.64 -11.11 10.07
N LEU A 177 -17.73 -9.96 9.42
CA LEU A 177 -18.48 -8.79 9.88
C LEU A 177 -19.63 -8.55 8.89
N THR A 178 -20.84 -8.95 9.25
CA THR A 178 -22.02 -8.70 8.42
C THR A 178 -22.59 -7.32 8.72
N GLY A 179 -22.77 -6.50 7.69
CA GLY A 179 -23.40 -5.18 7.79
C GLY A 179 -24.19 -4.84 6.54
N THR A 180 -24.79 -3.65 6.50
CA THR A 180 -25.54 -3.16 5.34
C THR A 180 -24.69 -2.18 4.54
N ILE A 181 -24.59 -2.36 3.22
CA ILE A 181 -23.97 -1.37 2.32
C ILE A 181 -24.81 -0.09 2.34
N PRO A 182 -24.22 1.09 2.65
CA PRO A 182 -24.94 2.36 2.63
C PRO A 182 -25.56 2.67 1.27
N ALA A 183 -26.85 3.01 1.26
CA ALA A 183 -27.49 3.57 0.07
C ALA A 183 -26.87 4.93 -0.29
N GLY A 184 -27.11 5.40 -1.52
CA GLY A 184 -26.65 6.72 -1.97
C GLY A 184 -25.17 6.81 -2.33
N HIS A 185 -24.44 5.68 -2.37
CA HIS A 185 -23.02 5.59 -2.70
C HIS A 185 -22.75 4.82 -4.00
N PRO A 186 -23.36 5.16 -5.16
CA PRO A 186 -23.16 4.41 -6.40
C PRO A 186 -21.79 4.69 -7.03
N GLY A 187 -21.21 3.68 -7.69
CA GLY A 187 -19.96 3.82 -8.45
C GLY A 187 -18.71 3.61 -7.60
N ARG A 188 -17.60 4.26 -7.99
CA ARG A 188 -16.28 4.02 -7.37
C ARG A 188 -16.18 4.71 -6.01
N HIS A 189 -15.88 3.91 -5.00
CA HIS A 189 -15.69 4.34 -3.62
C HIS A 189 -14.48 3.61 -2.99
N LEU A 190 -14.11 4.00 -1.79
CA LEU A 190 -13.16 3.28 -0.95
C LEU A 190 -13.80 2.99 0.41
N ILE A 191 -13.60 1.77 0.90
CA ILE A 191 -13.96 1.36 2.25
C ILE A 191 -12.70 1.38 3.11
N TYR A 192 -12.75 2.15 4.19
CA TYR A 192 -11.65 2.33 5.13
C TYR A 192 -11.98 1.63 6.45
N MET A 193 -11.19 0.62 6.80
CA MET A 193 -11.33 -0.13 8.04
C MET A 193 -10.30 0.34 9.05
N ILE A 194 -10.75 0.57 10.29
CA ILE A 194 -9.93 0.68 11.49
C ILE A 194 -10.23 -0.53 12.36
N TRP A 195 -9.20 -1.26 12.80
CA TRP A 195 -9.28 -2.26 13.87
C TRP A 195 -8.48 -1.75 15.05
N GLN A 196 -9.15 -1.21 16.08
CA GLN A 196 -8.52 -0.81 17.34
C GLN A 196 -8.56 -1.98 18.31
N ARG A 197 -7.42 -2.38 18.88
CA ARG A 197 -7.38 -3.41 19.92
C ARG A 197 -7.92 -2.93 21.25
N SER A 198 -8.48 -3.85 22.02
CA SER A 198 -8.91 -3.65 23.40
C SER A 198 -7.93 -4.23 24.43
N ASP A 199 -6.99 -5.08 23.99
CA ASP A 199 -5.93 -5.69 24.81
C ASP A 199 -4.55 -5.00 24.63
N SER A 200 -4.49 -3.92 23.85
CA SER A 200 -3.29 -3.15 23.51
C SER A 200 -3.69 -1.78 22.95
N PRO A 201 -2.84 -0.72 23.04
CA PRO A 201 -3.08 0.52 22.30
C PRO A 201 -2.98 0.37 20.78
N GLU A 202 -2.50 -0.76 20.25
CA GLU A 202 -2.29 -0.95 18.81
C GLU A 202 -3.58 -0.92 17.97
N ALA A 203 -3.50 -0.37 16.76
CA ALA A 203 -4.57 -0.44 15.76
C ALA A 203 -4.06 -0.71 14.34
N PHE A 204 -4.93 -1.29 13.50
CA PHE A 204 -4.68 -1.65 12.10
C PHE A 204 -5.61 -0.90 11.16
N TYR A 205 -5.12 -0.64 9.96
CA TYR A 205 -5.77 0.21 8.98
C TYR A 205 -5.79 -0.47 7.61
N SER A 206 -6.90 -0.38 6.88
CA SER A 206 -7.03 -1.05 5.60
C SER A 206 -7.94 -0.27 4.65
N CYS A 207 -7.39 0.14 3.50
CA CYS A 207 -8.14 0.69 2.37
C CYS A 207 -8.49 -0.42 1.38
N ALA A 208 -9.75 -0.56 1.00
CA ALA A 208 -10.20 -1.39 -0.11
C ALA A 208 -11.00 -0.55 -1.11
N ASP A 209 -10.57 -0.53 -2.38
CA ASP A 209 -11.28 0.15 -3.45
C ASP A 209 -12.45 -0.72 -3.94
N VAL A 210 -13.60 -0.10 -4.17
CA VAL A 210 -14.85 -0.79 -4.51
C VAL A 210 -15.62 -0.08 -5.62
N VAL A 211 -16.50 -0.82 -6.30
CA VAL A 211 -17.55 -0.26 -7.17
C VAL A 211 -18.90 -0.73 -6.66
N ILE A 212 -19.72 0.18 -6.15
CA ILE A 212 -21.03 -0.12 -5.57
C ILE A 212 -22.11 -0.01 -6.64
N GLY A 213 -22.95 -1.03 -6.74
CA GLY A 213 -24.06 -1.09 -7.71
C GLY A 213 -23.61 -1.32 -9.16
N GLY A 214 -22.36 -1.72 -9.38
CA GLY A 214 -21.92 -2.23 -10.68
C GLY A 214 -22.54 -3.60 -10.97
N THR A 215 -22.62 -3.96 -12.26
CA THR A 215 -22.92 -5.34 -12.66
C THR A 215 -21.84 -6.28 -12.13
N VAL A 216 -22.19 -7.11 -11.15
CA VAL A 216 -21.34 -8.25 -10.77
C VAL A 216 -21.32 -9.19 -11.98
N PRO A 217 -20.15 -9.53 -12.56
CA PRO A 217 -20.09 -10.60 -13.54
C PRO A 217 -20.52 -11.89 -12.83
N SER A 218 -21.70 -12.39 -13.19
CA SER A 218 -22.18 -13.67 -12.68
C SER A 218 -21.14 -14.73 -13.01
N PRO A 219 -20.73 -15.60 -12.06
CA PRO A 219 -19.79 -16.66 -12.35
C PRO A 219 -20.44 -17.61 -13.38
N SER A 220 -20.03 -17.48 -14.64
CA SER A 220 -20.46 -18.39 -15.69
C SER A 220 -19.91 -19.77 -15.41
N VAL A 221 -20.77 -20.63 -14.86
CA VAL A 221 -20.57 -22.08 -14.74
C VAL A 221 -20.61 -22.74 -16.13
N SER A 222 -19.64 -22.38 -16.97
CA SER A 222 -19.35 -23.08 -18.21
C SER A 222 -18.41 -24.24 -17.91
N ALA A 223 -18.90 -25.45 -18.15
CA ALA A 223 -18.19 -26.68 -17.86
C ALA A 223 -16.87 -26.82 -18.62
N SER A 224 -15.93 -27.53 -18.00
CA SER A 224 -14.73 -28.06 -18.66
C SER A 224 -15.11 -28.89 -19.89
N PRO A 225 -14.30 -28.81 -20.96
CA PRO A 225 -13.78 -30.06 -21.50
C PRO A 225 -12.24 -30.07 -21.55
N SER A 226 -11.70 -31.21 -21.09
CA SER A 226 -10.32 -31.62 -21.34
C SER A 226 -10.15 -32.05 -22.80
N ALA A 227 -9.13 -31.52 -23.49
CA ALA A 227 -8.26 -32.27 -24.40
C ALA A 227 -7.12 -31.39 -24.97
N SER A 228 -5.87 -31.85 -24.80
CA SER A 228 -4.77 -31.56 -25.73
C SER A 228 -4.63 -32.78 -26.66
N PRO A 229 -4.11 -32.67 -27.90
CA PRO A 229 -2.66 -32.70 -28.05
C PRO A 229 -2.04 -31.85 -29.19
N SER A 230 -0.82 -31.37 -28.93
CA SER A 230 0.39 -31.41 -29.76
C SER A 230 0.30 -31.53 -31.30
N ALA A 231 0.95 -30.60 -32.02
CA ALA A 231 2.11 -30.93 -32.90
C ALA A 231 2.89 -29.68 -33.33
N SER A 232 4.23 -29.78 -33.34
CA SER A 232 5.15 -28.82 -33.97
C SER A 232 5.47 -29.25 -35.42
N PRO A 233 5.98 -28.36 -36.28
CA PRO A 233 7.43 -28.46 -36.53
C PRO A 233 8.18 -27.13 -36.71
N SER A 234 9.50 -27.24 -36.59
CA SER A 234 10.55 -26.28 -36.95
C SER A 234 11.72 -27.11 -37.54
N PRO A 235 12.79 -26.57 -38.15
CA PRO A 235 13.00 -25.25 -38.78
C PRO A 235 13.46 -25.39 -40.27
N SER A 236 13.73 -24.27 -40.95
CA SER A 236 14.68 -24.22 -42.08
C SER A 236 15.31 -22.83 -42.25
N THR A 237 16.43 -22.76 -42.96
CA THR A 237 17.54 -21.85 -42.63
C THR A 237 17.96 -20.86 -43.74
N SER A 238 18.26 -19.63 -43.33
CA SER A 238 19.33 -18.76 -43.90
C SER A 238 19.08 -18.16 -45.32
N PRO A 239 19.88 -17.19 -45.81
CA PRO A 239 19.79 -15.78 -45.38
C PRO A 239 19.84 -14.73 -46.52
N SER A 240 19.81 -13.45 -46.13
CA SER A 240 20.59 -12.32 -46.70
C SER A 240 19.88 -11.19 -47.48
N ALA A 241 20.55 -10.03 -47.47
CA ALA A 241 20.41 -8.81 -48.25
C ALA A 241 19.24 -7.84 -47.98
N SER A 242 19.59 -6.71 -47.35
CA SER A 242 18.90 -5.41 -47.51
C SER A 242 19.20 -4.82 -48.91
N PRO A 243 18.37 -3.91 -49.45
CA PRO A 243 18.52 -2.49 -49.10
C PRO A 243 17.21 -1.68 -48.96
N SER A 244 17.31 -0.51 -48.33
CA SER A 244 16.36 0.62 -48.39
C SER A 244 16.80 1.62 -49.50
N PRO A 245 16.18 2.81 -49.75
CA PRO A 245 14.94 3.41 -49.23
C PRO A 245 14.03 4.08 -50.31
N SER A 246 12.86 4.64 -49.93
CA SER A 246 12.17 5.85 -50.49
C SER A 246 10.72 5.94 -49.96
N THR A 247 10.32 6.87 -49.07
CA THR A 247 9.92 8.30 -49.25
C THR A 247 8.59 8.58 -49.98
N SER A 248 7.57 9.03 -49.23
CA SER A 248 6.63 10.12 -49.64
C SER A 248 5.83 10.70 -48.45
N PRO A 249 5.28 11.95 -48.53
CA PRO A 249 5.10 12.82 -47.34
C PRO A 249 3.71 13.51 -47.19
N SER A 250 3.62 14.42 -46.18
CA SER A 250 2.66 15.55 -46.02
C SER A 250 1.20 15.21 -45.60
N THR A 251 0.45 16.00 -44.80
CA THR A 251 0.62 17.31 -44.08
C THR A 251 -0.48 17.37 -42.98
N SER A 252 -0.23 17.75 -41.70
CA SER A 252 -0.03 19.12 -41.12
C SER A 252 -1.30 20.01 -41.12
N PRO A 253 -1.49 20.99 -40.20
CA PRO A 253 -0.73 21.38 -38.99
C PRO A 253 -1.50 20.96 -37.71
N SER A 254 -1.35 21.47 -36.48
CA SER A 254 -0.52 22.52 -35.82
C SER A 254 -0.40 22.17 -34.31
N ALA A 255 0.43 22.75 -33.44
CA ALA A 255 1.37 23.88 -33.55
C ALA A 255 2.67 23.57 -32.75
N SER A 256 3.17 24.50 -31.91
CA SER A 256 4.36 24.34 -31.04
C SER A 256 4.32 25.36 -29.88
N PRO A 257 5.21 25.32 -28.85
CA PRO A 257 6.63 25.61 -29.04
C PRO A 257 7.60 24.58 -28.44
N SER A 258 8.46 24.04 -29.32
CA SER A 258 9.74 23.45 -28.97
C SER A 258 10.81 24.55 -28.88
N ALA A 259 11.69 24.48 -27.88
CA ALA A 259 12.82 25.40 -27.73
C ALA A 259 14.12 24.63 -27.44
N SER A 260 15.04 24.65 -28.39
CA SER A 260 16.48 24.31 -28.28
C SER A 260 17.17 24.60 -29.61
N PRO A 261 18.52 24.76 -29.67
CA PRO A 261 19.50 24.69 -28.57
C PRO A 261 20.46 25.89 -28.46
N THR A 262 20.78 26.33 -27.24
CA THR A 262 22.06 27.03 -26.98
C THR A 262 22.46 26.96 -25.50
N GLY A 263 23.56 26.25 -25.21
CA GLY A 263 24.49 26.55 -24.10
C GLY A 263 24.04 26.39 -22.64
N SER A 264 22.76 26.35 -22.30
CA SER A 264 22.29 26.30 -20.90
C SER A 264 21.25 25.20 -20.66
N THR A 265 21.38 24.54 -19.51
CA THR A 265 20.40 23.54 -19.06
C THR A 265 19.27 24.27 -18.32
N PRO A 266 18.00 24.23 -18.81
CA PRO A 266 16.91 25.05 -18.29
C PRO A 266 16.59 24.73 -16.83
N ALA A 267 16.07 25.69 -16.08
CA ALA A 267 15.63 25.43 -14.71
C ALA A 267 14.45 24.44 -14.68
N TRP A 268 14.40 23.56 -13.68
CA TRP A 268 13.24 22.73 -13.43
C TRP A 268 12.06 23.59 -12.99
N ALA A 269 10.86 23.25 -13.46
CA ALA A 269 9.60 23.85 -13.05
C ALA A 269 8.52 22.78 -12.86
N PRO A 270 7.52 23.00 -11.98
CA PRO A 270 6.36 22.12 -11.83
C PRO A 270 5.39 22.29 -13.02
N ASN A 271 4.59 21.26 -13.28
CA ASN A 271 3.61 21.17 -14.37
C ASN A 271 4.20 21.23 -15.79
N VAL A 272 5.47 20.83 -15.95
CA VAL A 272 6.17 20.76 -17.24
C VAL A 272 6.36 19.30 -17.64
N SER A 273 6.06 18.98 -18.90
CA SER A 273 6.32 17.65 -19.47
C SER A 273 7.80 17.49 -19.82
N TYR A 274 8.44 16.49 -19.23
CA TYR A 274 9.85 16.15 -19.45
C TYR A 274 9.97 14.76 -20.06
N ALA A 275 10.62 14.66 -21.23
CA ALA A 275 10.98 13.38 -21.84
C ALA A 275 12.19 12.74 -21.11
N VAL A 276 12.36 11.42 -21.26
CA VAL A 276 13.58 10.73 -20.82
C VAL A 276 14.81 11.36 -21.47
N GLY A 277 15.87 11.58 -20.70
CA GLY A 277 17.10 12.23 -21.16
C GLY A 277 17.06 13.76 -21.14
N ALA A 278 15.90 14.39 -20.93
CA ALA A 278 15.82 15.85 -20.76
C ALA A 278 16.65 16.30 -19.55
N ARG A 279 17.42 17.39 -19.69
CA ARG A 279 18.24 17.94 -18.61
C ARG A 279 17.63 19.20 -18.02
N VAL A 280 17.70 19.34 -16.70
CA VAL A 280 17.23 20.51 -15.95
C VAL A 280 18.23 20.93 -14.87
N THR A 281 18.18 22.19 -14.44
CA THR A 281 18.89 22.68 -13.25
C THR A 281 17.93 22.88 -12.08
N TYR A 282 18.32 22.43 -10.89
CA TYR A 282 17.58 22.66 -9.65
C TYR A 282 18.55 22.74 -8.46
N GLY A 283 18.38 23.71 -7.57
CA GLY A 283 19.26 23.89 -6.40
C GLY A 283 20.75 24.02 -6.75
N GLY A 284 21.08 24.59 -7.91
CA GLY A 284 22.45 24.73 -8.41
C GLY A 284 23.09 23.46 -9.00
N LYS A 285 22.36 22.34 -9.09
CA LYS A 285 22.82 21.07 -9.69
C LYS A 285 22.11 20.77 -11.00
N VAL A 286 22.76 20.00 -11.88
CA VAL A 286 22.15 19.47 -13.11
C VAL A 286 21.54 18.10 -12.84
N TYR A 287 20.39 17.84 -13.44
CA TYR A 287 19.68 16.56 -13.37
C TYR A 287 19.24 16.11 -14.76
N THR A 288 19.29 14.80 -15.03
CA THR A 288 18.75 14.15 -16.22
C THR A 288 17.47 13.40 -15.86
N CYS A 289 16.41 13.60 -16.64
CA CYS A 289 15.14 12.89 -16.52
C CYS A 289 15.31 11.40 -16.85
N ARG A 290 14.87 10.52 -15.93
CA ARG A 290 14.98 9.05 -16.04
C ARG A 290 13.74 8.41 -16.64
N GLN A 291 12.57 9.01 -16.42
CA GLN A 291 11.25 8.50 -16.82
C GLN A 291 10.41 9.65 -17.36
N ALA A 292 9.77 9.51 -18.51
CA ALA A 292 8.96 10.58 -19.08
C ALA A 292 7.74 10.88 -18.19
N HIS A 293 7.56 12.14 -17.80
CA HIS A 293 6.49 12.54 -16.87
C HIS A 293 6.16 14.04 -17.01
N THR A 294 4.98 14.43 -16.53
CA THR A 294 4.71 15.84 -16.19
C THR A 294 5.09 16.06 -14.73
N SER A 295 5.97 17.03 -14.46
CA SER A 295 6.40 17.38 -13.10
C SER A 295 5.25 17.91 -12.25
N LEU A 296 5.35 17.76 -10.93
CA LEU A 296 4.41 18.32 -9.95
C LEU A 296 5.20 19.05 -8.85
N THR A 297 4.55 19.95 -8.11
CA THR A 297 5.13 20.50 -6.88
C THR A 297 5.35 19.37 -5.87
N GLY A 298 6.53 19.29 -5.27
CA GLY A 298 6.97 18.15 -4.45
C GLY A 298 7.71 17.07 -5.25
N TRP A 299 7.82 17.20 -6.59
CA TRP A 299 8.59 16.31 -7.46
C TRP A 299 9.89 16.97 -7.95
N GLU A 300 10.52 17.77 -7.09
CA GLU A 300 11.77 18.44 -7.40
C GLU A 300 12.90 17.41 -7.64
N PRO A 301 13.87 17.68 -8.52
CA PRO A 301 14.92 16.71 -8.85
C PRO A 301 15.78 16.24 -7.66
N ALA A 302 15.87 17.05 -6.60
CA ALA A 302 16.59 16.70 -5.37
C ALA A 302 15.84 15.69 -4.48
N THR A 303 14.51 15.59 -4.59
CA THR A 303 13.64 14.76 -3.73
C THR A 303 13.08 13.53 -4.44
N THR A 304 13.19 13.45 -5.78
CA THR A 304 12.61 12.37 -6.60
C THR A 304 13.64 11.62 -7.46
N PRO A 305 14.58 10.87 -6.85
CA PRO A 305 15.66 10.17 -7.57
C PRO A 305 15.20 9.04 -8.52
N ALA A 306 13.93 8.63 -8.43
CA ALA A 306 13.29 7.72 -9.40
C ALA A 306 13.01 8.40 -10.74
N LEU A 307 12.73 9.71 -10.73
CA LEU A 307 12.43 10.53 -11.91
C LEU A 307 13.65 11.29 -12.42
N TRP A 308 14.62 11.61 -11.54
CA TRP A 308 15.76 12.45 -11.85
C TRP A 308 17.09 11.82 -11.39
N LEU A 309 18.12 11.92 -12.23
CA LEU A 309 19.49 11.50 -11.95
C LEU A 309 20.38 12.75 -11.91
N ALA A 310 21.05 13.02 -10.77
CA ALA A 310 22.04 14.08 -10.70
C ALA A 310 23.23 13.81 -11.65
N VAL A 311 23.75 14.86 -12.28
CA VAL A 311 24.90 14.84 -13.21
C VAL A 311 26.03 15.70 -12.65
#